data_AF-A0A7Y6YTN6-F1
#
_entry.id   AF-A0A7Y6YTN6-F1
#
_cell.length_a   1.000
_cell.length_b   1.000
_cell.length_c   1.000
_cell.angle_alpha   90.00
_cell.angle_beta   90.00
_cell.angle_gamma   90.00
#
_symmetry.space_group_name_H-M   'P 1'
#
loop_
_entity.id
_entity.type
_entity.pdbx_description
1 polymer ?
#
loop_
_entity_poly.entity_id
_entity_poly.type
_entity_poly.pdbx_seq_one_letter_code
_entity_poly.pdbx_strand_id
1 'polypeptide(L)'
;MSKLMSDLLFNVEREIAGSRSTERLDFQACWGIDHLIDLHSSTENYAVAFEFHDDIFVIDNVSEPTKVRFFQVKTTTKAKAWSINEITRQPKSSKTVKNSHAGKLLINLRKFPEHTDQLGFVSNQFFDFAKIEELPCTLREISADKFDNFLSRLKEEFPDANETEAELFQFHQTKFTPNGADEYIRGKIATFIDEYCGDIETNHSSFYFLLLDQCRKRSKKLADVSSFEQLLQSKFVTREQIEKWLEAVRDKAKKVSNWDAVSQELRGQLSATKRAQLKRKWFEYEADRWNIGNAALVTIRNQIQKEIDTLLLSGEEYDLLQVQEKILPRAIQLADEMSLYQDEDYFKALVLYEFSVFL
;
A
#
# COMPACT_ATOMS: atom_id res chain seq x y z
N MET A 1 -40.90 8.84 12.52
CA MET A 1 -39.54 9.32 12.25
C MET A 1 -39.44 10.76 12.77
N SER A 2 -38.40 11.15 13.52
CA SER A 2 -38.34 12.49 14.10
C SER A 2 -38.11 13.56 13.03
N LYS A 3 -38.52 14.81 13.28
CA LYS A 3 -38.29 15.93 12.35
C LYS A 3 -36.81 16.08 11.99
N LEU A 4 -35.93 15.95 12.97
CA LEU A 4 -34.48 15.98 12.77
C LEU A 4 -33.99 14.83 11.87
N MET A 5 -34.54 13.61 12.01
CA MET A 5 -34.21 12.49 11.12
C MET A 5 -34.64 12.76 9.68
N SER A 6 -35.82 13.36 9.49
CA SER A 6 -36.29 13.79 8.16
C SER A 6 -35.35 14.86 7.59
N ASP A 7 -35.01 15.87 8.38
CA ASP A 7 -34.13 16.97 7.95
C ASP A 7 -32.73 16.46 7.59
N LEU A 8 -32.17 15.48 8.31
CA LEU A 8 -30.88 14.85 7.99
C LEU A 8 -30.90 14.01 6.70
N LEU A 9 -32.04 13.37 6.37
CA LEU A 9 -32.17 12.54 5.17
C LEU A 9 -32.36 13.36 3.89
N PHE A 10 -33.01 14.53 3.97
CA PHE A 10 -33.42 15.30 2.79
C PHE A 10 -32.57 16.56 2.54
N ASN A 11 -31.77 17.02 3.51
CA ASN A 11 -30.81 18.08 3.27
C ASN A 11 -29.51 17.49 2.70
N VAL A 12 -29.26 17.76 1.41
CA VAL A 12 -28.04 17.32 0.72
C VAL A 12 -26.81 17.99 1.36
N GLU A 13 -25.79 17.18 1.62
CA GLU A 13 -24.53 17.63 2.20
C GLU A 13 -23.86 18.69 1.29
N ARG A 14 -23.51 19.84 1.87
CA ARG A 14 -22.98 20.99 1.11
C ARG A 14 -21.54 20.77 0.64
N GLU A 15 -20.73 20.08 1.43
CA GLU A 15 -19.28 19.89 1.22
C GLU A 15 -18.97 18.46 0.76
N ILE A 16 -19.07 18.21 -0.54
CA ILE A 16 -18.79 16.90 -1.16
C ILE A 16 -17.40 16.89 -1.84
N ALA A 17 -16.73 18.05 -1.95
CA ALA A 17 -15.46 18.16 -2.64
C ALA A 17 -14.33 17.42 -1.91
N GLY A 18 -14.31 17.49 -0.57
CA GLY A 18 -13.33 16.80 0.27
C GLY A 18 -13.44 15.28 0.19
N SER A 19 -14.64 14.72 0.38
CA SER A 19 -14.87 13.28 0.31
C SER A 19 -14.53 12.70 -1.06
N ARG A 20 -14.95 13.35 -2.15
CA ARG A 20 -14.58 12.96 -3.52
C ARG A 20 -13.08 13.03 -3.80
N SER A 21 -12.36 13.95 -3.16
CA SER A 21 -10.91 14.03 -3.27
C SER A 21 -10.25 12.83 -2.59
N THR A 22 -10.72 12.45 -1.40
CA THR A 22 -10.23 11.27 -0.69
C THR A 22 -10.52 9.98 -1.46
N GLU A 23 -11.74 9.79 -1.95
CA GLU A 23 -12.11 8.63 -2.77
C GLU A 23 -11.22 8.48 -4.02
N ARG A 24 -10.89 9.61 -4.66
CA ARG A 24 -9.99 9.60 -5.82
C ARG A 24 -8.57 9.19 -5.44
N LEU A 25 -8.03 9.76 -4.37
CA LEU A 25 -6.70 9.42 -3.86
C LEU A 25 -6.61 7.96 -3.44
N ASP A 26 -7.66 7.43 -2.81
CA ASP A 26 -7.73 6.02 -2.44
C ASP A 26 -7.79 5.11 -3.67
N PHE A 27 -8.54 5.48 -4.70
CA PHE A 27 -8.55 4.74 -5.97
C PHE A 27 -7.18 4.75 -6.66
N GLN A 28 -6.50 5.90 -6.67
CA GLN A 28 -5.14 6.05 -7.19
C GLN A 28 -4.14 5.18 -6.41
N ALA A 29 -4.24 5.17 -5.07
CA ALA A 29 -3.43 4.31 -4.21
C ALA A 29 -3.69 2.82 -4.49
N CYS A 30 -4.96 2.40 -4.65
CA CYS A 30 -5.31 1.03 -4.99
C CYS A 30 -4.68 0.60 -6.33
N TRP A 31 -4.78 1.43 -7.37
CA TRP A 31 -4.14 1.12 -8.65
C TRP A 31 -2.60 1.11 -8.56
N GLY A 32 -2.01 2.03 -7.79
CA GLY A 32 -0.57 2.00 -7.54
C GLY A 32 -0.11 0.74 -6.80
N ILE A 33 -0.91 0.20 -5.87
CA ILE A 33 -0.65 -1.09 -5.21
C ILE A 33 -0.78 -2.25 -6.21
N ASP A 34 -1.85 -2.27 -7.02
CA ASP A 34 -2.05 -3.27 -8.07
C ASP A 34 -0.85 -3.34 -9.01
N HIS A 35 -0.40 -2.18 -9.49
CA HIS A 35 0.75 -2.05 -10.38
C HIS A 35 2.07 -2.41 -9.68
N LEU A 36 2.25 -2.01 -8.42
CA LEU A 36 3.43 -2.38 -7.63
C LEU A 36 3.55 -3.90 -7.48
N ILE A 37 2.45 -4.61 -7.25
CA ILE A 37 2.46 -6.09 -7.16
C ILE A 37 2.84 -6.71 -8.51
N ASP A 38 2.32 -6.18 -9.62
CA ASP A 38 2.69 -6.64 -10.97
C ASP A 38 4.18 -6.41 -11.25
N LEU A 39 4.73 -5.25 -10.86
CA LEU A 39 6.17 -4.97 -10.96
C LEU A 39 7.00 -5.89 -10.06
N HIS A 40 6.52 -6.20 -8.86
CA HIS A 40 7.25 -7.07 -7.93
C HIS A 40 7.40 -8.50 -8.43
N SER A 41 6.40 -8.96 -9.19
CA SER A 41 6.39 -10.26 -9.86
C SER A 41 7.47 -10.38 -10.94
N SER A 42 8.00 -9.26 -11.44
CA SER A 42 9.22 -9.25 -12.26
C SER A 42 10.47 -9.33 -11.38
N THR A 43 11.60 -9.78 -11.91
CA THR A 43 12.90 -9.75 -11.19
C THR A 43 13.57 -8.38 -11.22
N GLU A 44 12.95 -7.38 -11.84
CA GLU A 44 13.55 -6.07 -12.02
C GLU A 44 13.43 -5.21 -10.76
N ASN A 45 14.37 -4.28 -10.60
CA ASN A 45 14.27 -3.25 -9.58
C ASN A 45 13.16 -2.26 -9.97
N TYR A 46 12.64 -1.51 -9.00
CA TYR A 46 11.71 -0.42 -9.25
C TYR A 46 11.53 0.45 -8.00
N ALA A 47 11.02 1.65 -8.21
CA ALA A 47 10.35 2.39 -7.16
C ALA A 47 9.12 3.14 -7.69
N VAL A 48 8.04 3.08 -6.94
CA VAL A 48 6.75 3.70 -7.30
C VAL A 48 6.49 4.88 -6.38
N ALA A 49 6.33 6.07 -6.96
CA ALA A 49 5.90 7.27 -6.26
C ALA A 49 4.43 7.58 -6.48
N PHE A 50 3.84 8.18 -5.45
CA PHE A 50 2.43 8.55 -5.38
C PHE A 50 2.30 10.07 -5.30
N GLU A 51 1.45 10.66 -6.14
CA GLU A 51 1.26 12.12 -6.23
C GLU A 51 2.62 12.85 -6.41
N PHE A 52 3.39 12.41 -7.42
CA PHE A 52 4.72 12.97 -7.75
C PHE A 52 4.91 12.99 -9.27
N HIS A 53 5.05 14.18 -9.84
CA HIS A 53 4.97 14.48 -11.29
C HIS A 53 3.64 14.14 -11.99
N ASP A 54 3.02 12.99 -11.67
CA ASP A 54 1.64 12.63 -12.02
C ASP A 54 1.00 11.86 -10.86
N ASP A 55 -0.19 11.28 -11.09
CA ASP A 55 -0.91 10.51 -10.06
C ASP A 55 -0.04 9.34 -9.54
N ILE A 56 0.60 8.59 -10.46
CA ILE A 56 1.62 7.57 -10.15
C ILE A 56 2.85 7.76 -11.05
N PHE A 57 4.04 7.62 -10.48
CA PHE A 57 5.31 7.76 -11.18
C PHE A 57 6.24 6.60 -10.84
N VAL A 58 6.91 6.01 -11.83
CA VAL A 58 7.77 4.85 -11.62
C VAL A 58 9.16 5.12 -12.17
N ILE A 59 10.18 4.74 -11.39
CA ILE A 59 11.57 4.60 -11.85
C ILE A 59 11.93 3.12 -11.91
N ASP A 60 12.78 2.76 -12.87
CA ASP A 60 13.29 1.42 -13.11
C ASP A 60 14.36 0.96 -12.11
N ASN A 61 15.08 1.88 -11.47
CA ASN A 61 16.12 1.53 -10.51
C ASN A 61 16.28 2.62 -9.44
N VAL A 62 16.58 2.22 -8.21
CA VAL A 62 16.77 3.15 -7.08
C VAL A 62 18.21 3.65 -6.93
N SER A 63 19.20 2.94 -7.48
CA SER A 63 20.61 3.30 -7.40
C SER A 63 21.05 4.12 -8.62
N GLU A 64 20.59 3.72 -9.80
CA GLU A 64 20.91 4.39 -11.07
C GLU A 64 19.68 4.39 -11.98
N PRO A 65 18.69 5.28 -11.75
CA PRO A 65 17.47 5.34 -12.56
C PRO A 65 17.81 5.77 -13.99
N THR A 66 17.38 4.99 -14.98
CA THR A 66 17.58 5.30 -16.40
C THR A 66 16.27 5.62 -17.11
N LYS A 67 15.16 5.08 -16.59
CA LYS A 67 13.83 5.19 -17.18
C LYS A 67 12.79 5.67 -16.20
N VAL A 68 11.87 6.47 -16.70
CA VAL A 68 10.71 6.97 -15.97
C VAL A 68 9.41 6.64 -16.68
N ARG A 69 8.37 6.35 -15.91
CA ARG A 69 7.02 6.10 -16.42
C ARG A 69 6.02 6.95 -15.65
N PHE A 70 5.16 7.66 -16.37
CA PHE A 70 4.13 8.54 -15.79
C PHE A 70 2.77 7.91 -15.99
N PHE A 71 1.94 7.90 -14.96
CA PHE A 71 0.59 7.36 -15.04
C PHE A 71 -0.42 8.37 -14.50
N GLN A 72 -1.35 8.73 -15.38
CA GLN A 72 -2.51 9.53 -15.02
C GLN A 72 -3.72 8.62 -14.82
N VAL A 73 -4.18 8.51 -13.57
CA VAL A 73 -5.25 7.60 -13.16
C VAL A 73 -6.57 8.36 -13.04
N LYS A 74 -7.60 7.89 -13.73
CA LYS A 74 -8.91 8.54 -13.82
C LYS A 74 -10.02 7.59 -13.41
N THR A 75 -10.84 8.05 -12.47
CA THR A 75 -11.94 7.25 -11.92
C THR A 75 -13.28 7.97 -12.10
N THR A 76 -14.31 7.20 -12.41
CA THR A 76 -15.71 7.66 -12.46
C THR A 76 -16.66 6.51 -12.16
N THR A 77 -17.74 6.79 -11.44
CA THR A 77 -18.85 5.85 -11.23
C THR A 77 -19.88 5.87 -12.37
N LYS A 78 -19.82 6.89 -13.23
CA LYS A 78 -20.67 6.98 -14.43
C LYS A 78 -20.08 6.13 -15.54
N ALA A 79 -20.88 5.18 -16.04
CA ALA A 79 -20.55 4.38 -17.22
C ALA A 79 -20.36 5.31 -18.42
N LYS A 80 -19.12 5.41 -18.90
CA LYS A 80 -18.74 6.32 -19.97
C LYS A 80 -17.44 5.84 -20.61
N ALA A 81 -17.47 5.61 -21.91
CA ALA A 81 -16.28 5.29 -22.68
C ALA A 81 -15.32 6.48 -22.74
N TRP A 82 -14.02 6.25 -22.63
CA TRP A 82 -13.02 7.22 -23.04
C TRP A 82 -12.82 7.15 -24.54
N SER A 83 -12.97 8.28 -25.22
CA SER A 83 -12.57 8.44 -26.62
C SER A 83 -11.26 9.22 -26.72
N ILE A 84 -10.56 9.08 -27.85
CA ILE A 84 -9.39 9.91 -28.19
C ILE A 84 -9.71 11.39 -27.98
N ASN A 85 -10.89 11.84 -28.45
CA ASN A 85 -11.32 13.23 -28.32
C ASN A 85 -11.38 13.68 -26.87
N GLU A 86 -11.81 12.83 -25.95
CA GLU A 86 -11.95 13.19 -24.54
C GLU A 86 -10.62 13.24 -23.81
N ILE A 87 -9.71 12.35 -24.18
CA ILE A 87 -8.36 12.26 -23.62
C ILE A 87 -7.53 13.48 -24.06
N THR A 88 -7.69 13.92 -25.31
CA THR A 88 -7.00 15.11 -25.87
C THR A 88 -7.81 16.41 -25.71
N ARG A 89 -8.97 16.39 -25.05
CA ARG A 89 -9.80 17.59 -24.89
C ARG A 89 -9.18 18.55 -23.89
N GLN A 90 -8.92 19.77 -24.32
CA GLN A 90 -8.61 20.88 -23.43
C GLN A 90 -9.89 21.42 -22.73
N PRO A 91 -9.98 21.36 -21.39
CA PRO A 91 -11.12 21.92 -20.68
C PRO A 91 -11.11 23.45 -20.75
N LYS A 92 -12.25 24.05 -21.13
CA LYS A 92 -12.43 25.50 -21.08
C LYS A 92 -12.61 25.94 -19.61
N SER A 93 -11.79 26.90 -19.17
CA SER A 93 -11.94 27.59 -17.89
C SER A 93 -12.08 29.09 -18.15
N SER A 94 -12.78 29.81 -17.25
CA SER A 94 -13.14 31.23 -17.40
C SER A 94 -11.95 32.19 -17.51
N LYS A 95 -10.71 31.73 -17.26
CA LYS A 95 -9.51 32.57 -17.27
C LYS A 95 -8.33 32.00 -18.08
N THR A 96 -8.30 30.69 -18.38
CA THR A 96 -7.25 30.03 -19.17
C THR A 96 -7.74 28.70 -19.74
N VAL A 97 -7.24 28.32 -20.92
CA VAL A 97 -7.39 26.96 -21.45
C VAL A 97 -6.48 26.04 -20.63
N LYS A 98 -7.04 24.97 -20.05
CA LYS A 98 -6.25 23.98 -19.31
C LYS A 98 -5.77 22.90 -20.27
N ASN A 99 -4.61 22.33 -19.98
CA ASN A 99 -4.09 21.23 -20.79
C ASN A 99 -5.01 20.01 -20.71
N SER A 100 -5.07 19.26 -21.81
CA SER A 100 -5.78 17.98 -21.88
C SER A 100 -5.15 16.93 -20.96
N HIS A 101 -5.77 15.75 -20.85
CA HIS A 101 -5.16 14.64 -20.10
C HIS A 101 -3.87 14.18 -20.77
N ALA A 102 -3.90 13.96 -22.08
CA ALA A 102 -2.71 13.62 -22.85
C ALA A 102 -1.67 14.74 -22.82
N GLY A 103 -2.09 16.00 -22.86
CA GLY A 103 -1.20 17.15 -22.81
C GLY A 103 -0.41 17.26 -21.50
N LYS A 104 -1.01 16.90 -20.38
CA LYS A 104 -0.29 16.85 -19.08
C LYS A 104 0.79 15.78 -19.07
N LEU A 105 0.50 14.59 -19.60
CA LEU A 105 1.47 13.51 -19.75
C LEU A 105 2.62 13.93 -20.67
N LEU A 106 2.30 14.57 -21.82
CA LEU A 106 3.32 15.07 -22.74
C LEU A 106 4.23 16.15 -22.11
N ILE A 107 3.67 17.02 -21.26
CA ILE A 107 4.48 17.98 -20.49
C ILE A 107 5.46 17.27 -19.54
N ASN A 108 5.07 16.15 -18.95
CA ASN A 108 5.97 15.37 -18.11
C ASN A 108 7.08 14.71 -18.93
N LEU A 109 6.76 14.14 -20.10
CA LEU A 109 7.77 13.67 -21.05
C LEU A 109 8.79 14.76 -21.36
N ARG A 110 8.34 15.99 -21.67
CA ARG A 110 9.23 17.10 -22.04
C ARG A 110 10.18 17.54 -20.92
N LYS A 111 9.90 17.20 -19.67
CA LYS A 111 10.83 17.41 -18.55
C LYS A 111 11.90 16.32 -18.48
N PHE A 112 11.63 15.14 -19.05
CA PHE A 112 12.49 13.95 -19.02
C PHE A 112 12.54 13.25 -20.41
N PRO A 113 12.89 13.96 -21.50
CA PRO A 113 12.66 13.48 -22.86
C PRO A 113 13.44 12.21 -23.20
N GLU A 114 14.68 12.10 -22.70
CA GLU A 114 15.57 10.95 -22.98
C GLU A 114 15.34 9.78 -22.01
N HIS A 115 14.57 9.99 -20.95
CA HIS A 115 14.34 9.00 -19.89
C HIS A 115 12.91 8.47 -19.88
N THR A 116 11.98 9.09 -20.60
CA THR A 116 10.57 8.70 -20.56
C THR A 116 10.35 7.44 -21.39
N ASP A 117 10.04 6.34 -20.70
CA ASP A 117 9.74 5.04 -21.31
C ASP A 117 8.23 4.86 -21.55
N GLN A 118 7.38 5.55 -20.78
CA GLN A 118 5.93 5.37 -20.86
C GLN A 118 5.11 6.57 -20.35
N LEU A 119 4.01 6.85 -21.06
CA LEU A 119 2.92 7.76 -20.68
C LEU A 119 1.60 7.00 -20.55
N GLY A 120 1.29 6.52 -19.35
CA GLY A 120 0.09 5.74 -19.06
C GLY A 120 -1.15 6.58 -18.79
N PHE A 121 -2.24 6.32 -19.51
CA PHE A 121 -3.59 6.76 -19.14
C PHE A 121 -4.38 5.58 -18.60
N VAL A 122 -4.76 5.65 -17.33
CA VAL A 122 -5.41 4.55 -16.60
C VAL A 122 -6.85 4.91 -16.26
N SER A 123 -7.80 4.02 -16.49
CA SER A 123 -9.17 4.23 -16.00
C SER A 123 -9.93 2.95 -15.65
N ASN A 124 -10.95 3.06 -14.81
CA ASN A 124 -11.91 1.98 -14.59
C ASN A 124 -12.94 1.85 -15.72
N GLN A 125 -13.00 2.83 -16.62
CA GLN A 125 -13.87 2.81 -17.78
C GLN A 125 -13.18 2.21 -18.99
N PHE A 126 -13.97 1.69 -19.92
CA PHE A 126 -13.50 1.17 -21.19
C PHE A 126 -13.12 2.31 -22.16
N PHE A 127 -12.36 1.96 -23.19
CA PHE A 127 -11.99 2.85 -24.29
C PHE A 127 -12.84 2.52 -25.51
N ASP A 128 -13.37 3.52 -26.22
CA ASP A 128 -14.21 3.26 -27.41
C ASP A 128 -13.39 2.78 -28.63
N PHE A 129 -12.07 2.81 -28.50
CA PHE A 129 -11.12 2.45 -29.54
C PHE A 129 -10.39 1.13 -29.28
N ALA A 130 -10.53 0.50 -28.11
CA ALA A 130 -9.83 -0.74 -27.77
C ALA A 130 -10.76 -1.70 -27.00
N LYS A 131 -10.59 -3.00 -27.21
CA LYS A 131 -11.26 -4.04 -26.42
C LYS A 131 -10.51 -4.28 -25.11
N ILE A 132 -11.19 -4.87 -24.13
CA ILE A 132 -10.61 -5.15 -22.82
C ILE A 132 -9.40 -6.08 -22.93
N GLU A 133 -9.47 -7.09 -23.79
CA GLU A 133 -8.43 -8.10 -23.97
C GLU A 133 -7.18 -7.57 -24.68
N GLU A 134 -7.29 -6.40 -25.33
CA GLU A 134 -6.17 -5.72 -25.99
C GLU A 134 -5.39 -4.85 -25.00
N LEU A 135 -5.92 -4.60 -23.80
CA LEU A 135 -5.30 -3.71 -22.82
C LEU A 135 -4.31 -4.45 -21.90
N PRO A 136 -3.18 -3.83 -21.53
CA PRO A 136 -2.78 -2.47 -21.88
C PRO A 136 -2.23 -2.37 -23.32
N CYS A 137 -2.59 -1.30 -24.05
CA CYS A 137 -2.21 -1.10 -25.45
C CYS A 137 -1.70 0.31 -25.75
N THR A 138 -0.90 0.43 -26.80
CA THR A 138 -0.67 1.67 -27.53
C THR A 138 -1.70 1.82 -28.66
N LEU A 139 -1.92 3.04 -29.15
CA LEU A 139 -2.83 3.22 -30.31
C LEU A 139 -2.26 2.63 -31.61
N ARG A 140 -0.93 2.51 -31.72
CA ARG A 140 -0.29 1.91 -32.89
C ARG A 140 -0.57 0.41 -32.99
N GLU A 141 -0.65 -0.29 -31.86
CA GLU A 141 -1.06 -1.70 -31.79
C GLU A 141 -2.53 -1.91 -32.19
N ILE A 142 -3.39 -0.92 -31.91
CA ILE A 142 -4.82 -0.98 -32.22
C ILE A 142 -5.08 -0.71 -33.72
N SER A 143 -4.65 0.44 -34.24
CA SER A 143 -4.74 0.77 -35.68
C SER A 143 -4.00 2.06 -36.03
N ALA A 144 -3.45 2.12 -37.24
CA ALA A 144 -2.80 3.31 -37.79
C ALA A 144 -3.74 4.53 -37.81
N ASP A 145 -5.00 4.36 -38.25
CA ASP A 145 -5.97 5.46 -38.33
C ASP A 145 -6.26 6.11 -36.96
N LYS A 146 -6.30 5.30 -35.89
CA LYS A 146 -6.52 5.82 -34.53
C LYS A 146 -5.27 6.50 -33.98
N PHE A 147 -4.09 5.97 -34.29
CA PHE A 147 -2.81 6.60 -33.95
C PHE A 147 -2.67 7.97 -34.65
N ASP A 148 -2.93 8.04 -35.95
CA ASP A 148 -2.86 9.29 -36.73
C ASP A 148 -3.86 10.34 -36.22
N ASN A 149 -5.08 9.92 -35.89
CA ASN A 149 -6.08 10.80 -35.27
C ASN A 149 -5.57 11.35 -33.93
N PHE A 150 -5.06 10.49 -33.05
CA PHE A 150 -4.50 10.92 -31.77
C PHE A 150 -3.32 11.88 -31.92
N LEU A 151 -2.37 11.60 -32.81
CA LEU A 151 -1.24 12.49 -33.10
C LEU A 151 -1.72 13.84 -33.65
N SER A 152 -2.69 13.85 -34.57
CA SER A 152 -3.25 15.09 -35.12
C SER A 152 -3.86 15.97 -34.02
N ARG A 153 -4.56 15.35 -33.06
CA ARG A 153 -5.16 16.05 -31.92
C ARG A 153 -4.14 16.49 -30.88
N LEU A 154 -3.09 15.71 -30.66
CA LEU A 154 -1.95 16.17 -29.86
C LEU A 154 -1.32 17.41 -30.49
N LYS A 155 -1.19 17.45 -31.83
CA LYS A 155 -0.65 18.60 -32.58
C LYS A 155 -1.53 19.84 -32.53
N GLU A 156 -2.84 19.71 -32.32
CA GLU A 156 -3.73 20.86 -32.05
C GLU A 156 -3.32 21.60 -30.76
N GLU A 157 -2.85 20.87 -29.75
CA GLU A 157 -2.40 21.43 -28.48
C GLU A 157 -0.89 21.74 -28.44
N PHE A 158 -0.09 20.88 -29.07
CA PHE A 158 1.37 20.94 -29.12
C PHE A 158 1.85 20.76 -30.57
N PRO A 159 1.98 21.84 -31.36
CA PRO A 159 2.29 21.75 -32.79
C PRO A 159 3.59 21.01 -33.15
N ASP A 160 4.52 20.94 -32.21
CA ASP A 160 5.81 20.24 -32.30
C ASP A 160 5.75 18.76 -31.90
N ALA A 161 4.58 18.25 -31.46
CA ALA A 161 4.41 16.85 -31.10
C ALA A 161 4.72 15.91 -32.27
N ASN A 162 5.43 14.81 -32.01
CA ASN A 162 5.87 13.87 -33.03
C ASN A 162 5.41 12.42 -32.77
N GLU A 163 5.66 11.53 -33.74
CA GLU A 163 5.25 10.12 -33.67
C GLU A 163 5.91 9.39 -32.49
N THR A 164 7.21 9.60 -32.25
CA THR A 164 7.94 8.95 -31.15
C THR A 164 7.36 9.34 -29.79
N GLU A 165 6.98 10.60 -29.59
CA GLU A 165 6.28 11.02 -28.37
C GLU A 165 4.89 10.39 -28.25
N ALA A 166 4.14 10.30 -29.35
CA ALA A 166 2.79 9.71 -29.37
C ALA A 166 2.81 8.19 -29.13
N GLU A 167 3.89 7.49 -29.54
CA GLU A 167 4.09 6.05 -29.34
C GLU A 167 4.27 5.66 -27.87
N LEU A 168 4.75 6.60 -27.03
CA LEU A 168 4.94 6.34 -25.60
C LEU A 168 3.61 6.28 -24.82
N PHE A 169 2.49 6.67 -25.44
CA PHE A 169 1.18 6.62 -24.80
C PHE A 169 0.64 5.19 -24.74
N GLN A 170 0.38 4.71 -23.52
CA GLN A 170 -0.27 3.43 -23.27
C GLN A 170 -1.57 3.62 -22.48
N PHE A 171 -2.60 2.86 -22.86
CA PHE A 171 -3.92 2.92 -22.25
C PHE A 171 -4.14 1.67 -21.40
N HIS A 172 -4.61 1.88 -20.17
CA HIS A 172 -4.78 0.84 -19.16
C HIS A 172 -6.19 0.86 -18.62
N GLN A 173 -6.80 -0.31 -18.47
CA GLN A 173 -8.05 -0.46 -17.75
C GLN A 173 -7.83 -1.18 -16.42
N THR A 174 -8.44 -0.64 -15.35
CA THR A 174 -8.36 -1.29 -14.04
C THR A 174 -9.21 -2.55 -14.00
N LYS A 175 -8.73 -3.57 -13.27
CA LYS A 175 -9.45 -4.84 -13.05
C LYS A 175 -10.60 -4.72 -12.03
N PHE A 176 -10.76 -3.53 -11.45
CA PHE A 176 -11.74 -3.24 -10.40
C PHE A 176 -12.48 -1.94 -10.66
N THR A 177 -13.67 -1.83 -10.08
CA THR A 177 -14.48 -0.61 -10.08
C THR A 177 -14.15 0.25 -8.85
N PRO A 178 -14.60 1.53 -8.78
CA PRO A 178 -14.32 2.38 -7.63
C PRO A 178 -14.82 1.79 -6.31
N ASN A 179 -15.99 1.15 -6.33
CA ASN A 179 -16.59 0.55 -5.13
C ASN A 179 -16.00 -0.84 -4.79
N GLY A 180 -15.40 -1.52 -5.77
CA GLY A 180 -14.79 -2.84 -5.59
C GLY A 180 -13.27 -2.83 -5.43
N ALA A 181 -12.64 -1.65 -5.38
CA ALA A 181 -11.19 -1.52 -5.33
C ALA A 181 -10.59 -2.15 -4.06
N ASP A 182 -11.14 -1.85 -2.88
CA ASP A 182 -10.65 -2.37 -1.59
C ASP A 182 -10.68 -3.91 -1.55
N GLU A 183 -11.82 -4.51 -1.93
CA GLU A 183 -11.98 -5.97 -1.96
C GLU A 183 -11.01 -6.63 -2.94
N TYR A 184 -10.89 -6.07 -4.15
CA TYR A 184 -9.99 -6.60 -5.17
C TYR A 184 -8.52 -6.56 -4.70
N ILE A 185 -8.07 -5.44 -4.13
CA ILE A 185 -6.68 -5.30 -3.67
C ILE A 185 -6.39 -6.23 -2.48
N ARG A 186 -7.33 -6.41 -1.56
CA ARG A 186 -7.19 -7.40 -0.47
C ARG A 186 -7.01 -8.82 -1.03
N GLY A 187 -7.82 -9.20 -2.01
CA GLY A 187 -7.68 -10.49 -2.69
C GLY A 187 -6.33 -10.64 -3.38
N LYS A 188 -5.91 -9.62 -4.14
CA LYS A 188 -4.60 -9.63 -4.81
C LYS A 188 -3.43 -9.73 -3.84
N ILE A 189 -3.51 -9.04 -2.70
CA ILE A 189 -2.48 -9.13 -1.65
C ILE A 189 -2.45 -10.49 -0.98
N ALA A 190 -3.61 -11.11 -0.72
CA ALA A 190 -3.66 -12.46 -0.18
C ALA A 190 -2.89 -13.42 -1.10
N THR A 191 -3.20 -13.42 -2.40
CA THR A 191 -2.48 -14.23 -3.40
C THR A 191 -0.99 -13.89 -3.45
N PHE A 192 -0.63 -12.61 -3.42
CA PHE A 192 0.77 -12.17 -3.42
C PHE A 192 1.54 -12.67 -2.18
N ILE A 193 0.93 -12.69 -1.00
CA ILE A 193 1.54 -13.23 0.22
C ILE A 193 1.69 -14.75 0.11
N ASP A 194 0.66 -15.45 -0.37
CA ASP A 194 0.71 -16.91 -0.54
C ASP A 194 1.82 -17.32 -1.51
N GLU A 195 1.97 -16.60 -2.63
CA GLU A 195 3.02 -16.83 -3.62
C GLU A 195 4.43 -16.60 -3.05
N TYR A 196 4.62 -15.54 -2.27
CA TYR A 196 5.94 -15.17 -1.76
C TYR A 196 6.31 -15.89 -0.48
N CYS A 197 5.37 -16.09 0.44
CA CYS A 197 5.63 -16.60 1.76
C CYS A 197 5.17 -18.06 1.97
N GLY A 198 4.46 -18.64 1.01
CA GLY A 198 3.85 -19.96 1.10
C GLY A 198 2.49 -19.93 1.78
N ASP A 199 1.88 -21.10 1.95
CA ASP A 199 0.63 -21.27 2.70
C ASP A 199 0.92 -21.11 4.21
N ILE A 200 0.94 -19.85 4.64
CA ILE A 200 1.18 -19.47 6.03
C ILE A 200 -0.07 -18.84 6.63
N GLU A 201 -0.47 -19.29 7.83
CA GLU A 201 -1.52 -18.62 8.60
C GLU A 201 -1.06 -17.19 8.93
N THR A 202 -1.50 -16.23 8.12
CA THR A 202 -1.19 -14.82 8.30
C THR A 202 -2.43 -13.95 8.23
N ASN A 203 -2.33 -12.78 8.86
CA ASN A 203 -3.33 -11.74 8.70
C ASN A 203 -3.03 -10.91 7.44
N HIS A 204 -3.52 -11.35 6.27
CA HIS A 204 -3.40 -10.63 4.99
C HIS A 204 -3.90 -9.17 5.09
N SER A 205 -4.89 -8.90 5.95
CA SER A 205 -5.41 -7.55 6.15
C SER A 205 -4.37 -6.61 6.76
N SER A 206 -3.50 -7.09 7.66
CA SER A 206 -2.44 -6.27 8.24
C SER A 206 -1.45 -5.76 7.19
N PHE A 207 -1.09 -6.61 6.22
CA PHE A 207 -0.20 -6.22 5.13
C PHE A 207 -0.89 -5.25 4.16
N TYR A 208 -2.18 -5.48 3.85
CA TYR A 208 -2.98 -4.53 3.08
C TYR A 208 -2.99 -3.13 3.72
N PHE A 209 -3.30 -3.04 5.02
CA PHE A 209 -3.33 -1.75 5.72
C PHE A 209 -1.95 -1.10 5.77
N LEU A 210 -0.87 -1.88 5.91
CA LEU A 210 0.49 -1.38 5.81
C LEU A 210 0.75 -0.74 4.45
N LEU A 211 0.49 -1.45 3.34
CA LEU A 211 0.72 -0.91 2.00
C LEU A 211 -0.11 0.35 1.75
N LEU A 212 -1.40 0.32 2.11
CA LEU A 212 -2.28 1.47 1.92
C LEU A 212 -1.82 2.70 2.73
N ASP A 213 -1.41 2.51 3.98
CA ASP A 213 -0.86 3.58 4.82
C ASP A 213 0.43 4.14 4.24
N GLN A 214 1.33 3.29 3.75
CA GLN A 214 2.57 3.72 3.12
C GLN A 214 2.29 4.53 1.85
N CYS A 215 1.40 4.07 0.97
CA CYS A 215 0.99 4.82 -0.23
C CYS A 215 0.39 6.18 0.14
N ARG A 216 -0.56 6.22 1.10
CA ARG A 216 -1.18 7.47 1.57
C ARG A 216 -0.18 8.43 2.19
N LYS A 217 0.83 7.95 2.93
CA LYS A 217 1.93 8.77 3.45
C LYS A 217 2.73 9.40 2.31
N ARG A 218 3.02 8.64 1.23
CA ARG A 218 3.72 9.12 0.03
C ARG A 218 2.91 10.09 -0.82
N SER A 219 1.58 10.00 -0.81
CA SER A 219 0.70 10.95 -1.49
C SER A 219 0.69 12.35 -0.87
N LYS A 220 1.18 12.53 0.37
CA LYS A 220 1.23 13.85 1.03
C LYS A 220 2.18 14.81 0.31
N LYS A 221 2.04 16.11 0.58
CA LYS A 221 2.92 17.14 0.01
C LYS A 221 4.39 16.77 0.29
N LEU A 222 5.23 16.85 -0.75
CA LEU A 222 6.66 16.65 -0.64
C LEU A 222 7.24 17.63 0.40
N ALA A 223 7.95 17.08 1.38
CA ALA A 223 8.74 17.87 2.33
C ALA A 223 9.97 18.46 1.62
N ASP A 224 10.62 19.44 2.23
CA ASP A 224 11.88 19.96 1.69
C ASP A 224 12.94 18.86 1.77
N VAL A 225 13.31 18.31 0.61
CA VAL A 225 14.33 17.26 0.46
C VAL A 225 15.57 17.82 -0.21
N SER A 226 16.76 17.43 0.26
CA SER A 226 18.06 17.91 -0.24
C SER A 226 18.90 16.82 -0.92
N SER A 227 18.43 15.57 -0.93
CA SER A 227 19.09 14.46 -1.61
C SER A 227 18.10 13.52 -2.30
N PHE A 228 18.60 12.73 -3.25
CA PHE A 228 17.79 11.70 -3.92
C PHE A 228 17.32 10.62 -2.94
N GLU A 229 18.16 10.25 -1.98
CA GLU A 229 17.78 9.31 -0.91
C GLU A 229 16.59 9.85 -0.08
N GLN A 230 16.62 11.13 0.30
CA GLN A 230 15.50 11.76 1.00
C GLN A 230 14.24 11.83 0.12
N LEU A 231 14.38 12.04 -1.18
CA LEU A 231 13.26 12.00 -2.12
C LEU A 231 12.64 10.60 -2.18
N LEU A 232 13.45 9.55 -2.33
CA LEU A 232 13.00 8.15 -2.28
C LEU A 232 12.27 7.86 -0.97
N GLN A 233 12.87 8.23 0.15
CA GLN A 233 12.29 8.10 1.48
C GLN A 233 11.07 8.99 1.74
N SER A 234 10.74 9.95 0.87
CA SER A 234 9.59 10.85 1.05
C SER A 234 8.42 10.45 0.15
N LYS A 235 8.71 10.07 -1.10
CA LYS A 235 7.70 9.88 -2.16
C LYS A 235 7.57 8.48 -2.71
N PHE A 236 8.55 7.61 -2.50
CA PHE A 236 8.57 6.31 -3.16
C PHE A 236 8.31 5.16 -2.20
N VAL A 237 7.74 4.10 -2.75
CA VAL A 237 7.78 2.73 -2.23
C VAL A 237 8.72 1.94 -3.13
N THR A 238 9.81 1.41 -2.56
CA THR A 238 10.85 0.70 -3.32
C THR A 238 10.64 -0.81 -3.27
N ARG A 239 11.22 -1.54 -4.23
CA ARG A 239 11.26 -3.01 -4.19
C ARG A 239 11.80 -3.52 -2.86
N GLU A 240 12.94 -3.01 -2.42
CA GLU A 240 13.61 -3.40 -1.17
C GLU A 240 12.70 -3.25 0.06
N GLN A 241 11.86 -2.21 0.11
CA GLN A 241 10.90 -2.02 1.21
C GLN A 241 9.83 -3.11 1.21
N ILE A 242 9.33 -3.50 0.04
CA ILE A 242 8.35 -4.60 -0.10
C ILE A 242 8.99 -5.92 0.35
N GLU A 243 10.21 -6.21 -0.11
CA GLU A 243 10.94 -7.44 0.29
C GLU A 243 11.13 -7.50 1.81
N LYS A 244 11.54 -6.39 2.43
CA LYS A 244 11.66 -6.27 3.90
C LYS A 244 10.34 -6.52 4.62
N TRP A 245 9.23 -6.00 4.09
CA TRP A 245 7.91 -6.22 4.72
C TRP A 245 7.44 -7.66 4.55
N LEU A 246 7.66 -8.29 3.39
CA LEU A 246 7.34 -9.70 3.13
C LEU A 246 8.19 -10.63 4.02
N GLU A 247 9.48 -10.36 4.16
CA GLU A 247 10.35 -11.10 5.07
C GLU A 247 9.88 -10.98 6.52
N ALA A 248 9.49 -9.78 6.95
CA ALA A 248 8.91 -9.58 8.27
C ALA A 248 7.59 -10.35 8.49
N VAL A 249 6.75 -10.50 7.45
CA VAL A 249 5.56 -11.38 7.50
C VAL A 249 5.98 -12.83 7.65
N ARG A 250 6.92 -13.31 6.83
CA ARG A 250 7.39 -14.70 6.84
C ARG A 250 8.00 -15.08 8.19
N ASP A 251 8.84 -14.22 8.75
CA ASP A 251 9.48 -14.47 10.05
C ASP A 251 8.48 -14.44 11.20
N LYS A 252 7.42 -13.63 11.11
CA LYS A 252 6.32 -13.65 12.07
C LYS A 252 5.53 -14.96 12.03
N ALA A 253 5.34 -15.51 10.84
CA ALA A 253 4.60 -16.75 10.63
C ALA A 253 5.36 -17.99 11.12
N LYS A 254 6.69 -18.00 11.02
CA LYS A 254 7.53 -19.04 11.63
C LYS A 254 7.47 -19.04 13.16
N LYS A 255 7.15 -17.89 13.75
CA LYS A 255 7.13 -17.65 15.21
C LYS A 255 5.71 -17.60 15.75
N VAL A 256 4.85 -18.53 15.31
CA VAL A 256 3.50 -18.68 15.87
C VAL A 256 3.58 -19.62 17.06
N SER A 257 3.01 -19.19 18.19
CA SER A 257 3.00 -19.98 19.41
C SER A 257 1.68 -20.70 19.60
N ASN A 258 1.73 -21.87 20.26
CA ASN A 258 0.56 -22.64 20.62
C ASN A 258 0.12 -22.36 22.07
N TRP A 259 -0.99 -21.63 22.22
CA TRP A 259 -1.59 -21.36 23.52
C TRP A 259 -1.88 -22.64 24.33
N ASP A 260 -2.32 -23.73 23.69
CA ASP A 260 -2.72 -24.92 24.42
C ASP A 260 -1.52 -25.62 25.09
N ALA A 261 -0.33 -25.56 24.49
CA ALA A 261 0.91 -26.04 25.10
C ALA A 261 1.27 -25.21 26.35
N VAL A 262 1.29 -23.88 26.21
CA VAL A 262 1.54 -22.96 27.33
C VAL A 262 0.48 -23.10 28.44
N SER A 263 -0.78 -23.26 28.07
CA SER A 263 -1.89 -23.41 29.03
C SER A 263 -1.80 -24.72 29.83
N GLN A 264 -1.18 -25.76 29.26
CA GLN A 264 -0.91 -27.02 29.95
C GLN A 264 0.22 -26.88 30.97
N GLU A 265 1.32 -26.19 30.64
CA GLU A 265 2.42 -25.95 31.58
C GLU A 265 2.03 -25.05 32.75
N LEU A 266 1.18 -24.04 32.50
CA LEU A 266 0.63 -23.18 33.53
C LEU A 266 -0.43 -23.88 34.40
N ARG A 267 -0.81 -25.11 34.08
CA ARG A 267 -1.80 -25.88 34.83
C ARG A 267 -1.23 -26.28 36.19
N GLY A 268 -1.89 -25.86 37.27
CA GLY A 268 -1.43 -26.08 38.64
C GLY A 268 -0.65 -24.90 39.22
N GLN A 269 -0.12 -24.01 38.37
CA GLN A 269 0.51 -22.74 38.79
C GLN A 269 -0.50 -21.58 38.82
N LEU A 270 -1.45 -21.56 37.86
CA LEU A 270 -2.49 -20.54 37.77
C LEU A 270 -3.90 -21.13 37.87
N SER A 271 -4.82 -20.35 38.46
CA SER A 271 -6.25 -20.68 38.50
C SER A 271 -6.88 -20.63 37.10
N ALA A 272 -8.02 -21.32 36.93
CA ALA A 272 -8.74 -21.33 35.66
C ALA A 272 -9.12 -19.92 35.18
N THR A 273 -9.53 -19.04 36.09
CA THR A 273 -9.89 -17.65 35.79
C THR A 273 -8.70 -16.85 35.28
N LYS A 274 -7.53 -16.95 35.95
CA LYS A 274 -6.31 -16.27 35.52
C LYS A 274 -5.85 -16.77 34.15
N ARG A 275 -5.88 -18.08 33.91
CA ARG A 275 -5.57 -18.65 32.59
C ARG A 275 -6.54 -18.18 31.50
N ALA A 276 -7.83 -18.02 31.80
CA ALA A 276 -8.81 -17.49 30.84
C ALA A 276 -8.57 -16.01 30.51
N GLN A 277 -8.21 -15.19 31.49
CA GLN A 277 -7.83 -13.78 31.28
C GLN A 277 -6.58 -13.69 30.39
N LEU A 278 -5.57 -14.47 30.71
CA LEU A 278 -4.32 -14.54 29.95
C LEU A 278 -4.54 -15.06 28.52
N LYS A 279 -5.43 -16.06 28.33
CA LYS A 279 -5.83 -16.54 27.00
C LYS A 279 -6.40 -15.41 26.14
N ARG A 280 -7.26 -14.57 26.72
CA ARG A 280 -7.83 -13.43 25.99
C ARG A 280 -6.74 -12.46 25.54
N LYS A 281 -5.82 -12.14 26.45
CA LYS A 281 -4.68 -11.24 26.19
C LYS A 281 -3.65 -11.81 25.24
N TRP A 282 -3.49 -13.12 25.23
CA TRP A 282 -2.67 -13.84 24.27
C TRP A 282 -3.17 -13.65 22.84
N PHE A 283 -4.46 -13.90 22.57
CA PHE A 283 -5.02 -13.71 21.24
C PHE A 283 -5.10 -12.23 20.84
N GLU A 284 -5.28 -11.32 21.79
CA GLU A 284 -5.18 -9.87 21.56
C GLU A 284 -3.76 -9.50 21.10
N TYR A 285 -2.74 -9.95 21.83
CA TYR A 285 -1.33 -9.77 21.44
C TYR A 285 -1.01 -10.43 20.09
N GLU A 286 -1.51 -11.64 19.85
CA GLU A 286 -1.31 -12.38 18.61
C GLU A 286 -1.90 -11.64 17.40
N ALA A 287 -3.06 -11.01 17.54
CA ALA A 287 -3.62 -10.16 16.50
C ALA A 287 -2.76 -8.90 16.29
N ASP A 288 -2.34 -8.25 17.37
CA ASP A 288 -1.55 -7.01 17.32
C ASP A 288 -0.16 -7.22 16.73
N ARG A 289 0.51 -8.35 17.00
CA ARG A 289 1.85 -8.65 16.46
C ARG A 289 1.85 -8.73 14.95
N TRP A 290 0.72 -9.00 14.29
CA TRP A 290 0.64 -8.98 12.82
C TRP A 290 0.65 -7.57 12.24
N ASN A 291 0.34 -6.54 13.03
CA ASN A 291 0.44 -5.14 12.61
C ASN A 291 1.91 -4.67 12.56
N ILE A 292 2.57 -4.87 11.43
CA ILE A 292 3.96 -4.42 11.17
C ILE A 292 4.08 -2.88 11.27
N GLY A 293 2.99 -2.14 11.09
CA GLY A 293 2.98 -0.68 11.21
C GLY A 293 3.11 -0.17 12.65
N ASN A 294 2.92 -1.03 13.66
CA ASN A 294 3.11 -0.65 15.06
C ASN A 294 4.60 -0.71 15.45
N ALA A 295 5.33 0.37 15.14
CA ALA A 295 6.76 0.47 15.40
C ALA A 295 7.13 0.29 16.89
N ALA A 296 6.26 0.74 17.80
CA ALA A 296 6.45 0.56 19.24
C ALA A 296 6.43 -0.93 19.62
N LEU A 297 5.37 -1.64 19.23
CA LEU A 297 5.23 -3.07 19.50
C LEU A 297 6.36 -3.90 18.86
N VAL A 298 6.75 -3.56 17.62
CA VAL A 298 7.89 -4.21 16.94
C VAL A 298 9.18 -4.03 17.74
N THR A 299 9.44 -2.82 18.24
CA THR A 299 10.65 -2.52 19.03
C THR A 299 10.65 -3.26 20.36
N ILE A 300 9.53 -3.21 21.10
CA ILE A 300 9.37 -3.92 22.37
C ILE A 300 9.64 -5.40 22.15
N ARG A 301 8.96 -6.02 21.17
CA ARG A 301 9.14 -7.44 20.86
C ARG A 301 10.59 -7.81 20.57
N ASN A 302 11.27 -7.03 19.74
CA ASN A 302 12.67 -7.30 19.41
C ASN A 302 13.59 -7.23 20.64
N GLN A 303 13.30 -6.33 21.60
CA GLN A 303 14.06 -6.30 22.84
C GLN A 303 13.71 -7.46 23.77
N ILE A 304 12.43 -7.81 23.87
CA ILE A 304 11.98 -8.96 24.67
C ILE A 304 12.59 -10.27 24.15
N GLN A 305 12.68 -10.46 22.83
CA GLN A 305 13.36 -11.60 22.24
C GLN A 305 14.85 -11.66 22.63
N LYS A 306 15.55 -10.52 22.68
CA LYS A 306 16.96 -10.48 23.14
C LYS A 306 17.13 -10.81 24.62
N GLU A 307 16.19 -10.37 25.46
CA GLU A 307 16.18 -10.72 26.89
C GLU A 307 15.93 -12.22 27.07
N ILE A 308 14.99 -12.79 26.30
CA ILE A 308 14.72 -14.25 26.25
C ILE A 308 15.99 -15.00 25.83
N ASP A 309 16.64 -14.59 24.73
CA ASP A 309 17.89 -15.21 24.27
C ASP A 309 18.98 -15.16 25.36
N THR A 310 19.07 -14.05 26.10
CA THR A 310 20.02 -13.90 27.21
C THR A 310 19.71 -14.87 28.36
N LEU A 311 18.43 -15.05 28.71
CA LEU A 311 18.04 -16.05 29.72
C LEU A 311 18.34 -17.47 29.26
N LEU A 312 18.03 -17.82 28.00
CA LEU A 312 18.31 -19.14 27.44
C LEU A 312 19.81 -19.46 27.42
N LEU A 313 20.66 -18.45 27.15
CA LEU A 313 22.11 -18.59 27.15
C LEU A 313 22.73 -18.66 28.55
N SER A 314 22.00 -18.28 29.61
CA SER A 314 22.51 -18.31 30.99
C SER A 314 22.74 -19.73 31.52
N GLY A 315 22.03 -20.72 30.96
CA GLY A 315 22.03 -22.12 31.42
C GLY A 315 21.25 -22.34 32.73
N GLU A 316 20.60 -21.31 33.27
CA GLU A 316 19.68 -21.44 34.40
C GLU A 316 18.34 -22.02 33.94
N GLU A 317 17.75 -22.89 34.77
CA GLU A 317 16.42 -23.45 34.52
C GLU A 317 15.34 -22.52 35.10
N TYR A 318 14.39 -22.14 34.26
CA TYR A 318 13.25 -21.30 34.64
C TYR A 318 11.95 -21.94 34.17
N ASP A 319 10.92 -21.90 35.03
CA ASP A 319 9.54 -22.14 34.59
C ASP A 319 8.96 -20.89 33.90
N LEU A 320 7.80 -21.06 33.25
CA LEU A 320 7.13 -19.99 32.51
C LEU A 320 6.81 -18.75 33.36
N LEU A 321 6.44 -18.92 34.63
CA LEU A 321 6.12 -17.79 35.49
C LEU A 321 7.39 -17.06 35.92
N GLN A 322 8.48 -17.77 36.17
CA GLN A 322 9.79 -17.17 36.48
C GLN A 322 10.34 -16.38 35.28
N VAL A 323 10.21 -16.91 34.06
CA VAL A 323 10.54 -16.15 32.83
C VAL A 323 9.69 -14.89 32.75
N GLN A 324 8.37 -15.02 32.94
CA GLN A 324 7.47 -13.88 32.92
C GLN A 324 7.86 -12.82 33.96
N GLU A 325 8.09 -13.20 35.20
CA GLU A 325 8.45 -12.29 36.30
C GLU A 325 9.77 -11.54 36.03
N LYS A 326 10.75 -12.21 35.43
CA LYS A 326 12.05 -11.59 35.10
C LYS A 326 11.95 -10.55 33.99
N ILE A 327 11.16 -10.82 32.96
CA ILE A 327 11.13 -10.00 31.75
C ILE A 327 10.04 -8.91 31.81
N LEU A 328 8.92 -9.17 32.49
CA LEU A 328 7.76 -8.27 32.53
C LEU A 328 8.10 -6.82 32.92
N PRO A 329 8.96 -6.54 33.93
CA PRO A 329 9.31 -5.16 34.28
C PRO A 329 9.95 -4.41 33.10
N ARG A 330 10.78 -5.09 32.30
CA ARG A 330 11.41 -4.50 31.13
C ARG A 330 10.40 -4.25 30.01
N ALA A 331 9.44 -5.16 29.81
CA ALA A 331 8.37 -5.00 28.83
C ALA A 331 7.51 -3.76 29.14
N ILE A 332 7.10 -3.60 30.40
CA ILE A 332 6.30 -2.46 30.85
C ILE A 332 7.10 -1.16 30.73
N GLN A 333 8.37 -1.15 31.15
CA GLN A 333 9.24 0.02 31.01
C GLN A 333 9.34 0.49 29.55
N LEU A 334 9.60 -0.43 28.62
CA LEU A 334 9.68 -0.09 27.19
C LEU A 334 8.33 0.39 26.65
N ALA A 335 7.22 -0.18 27.12
CA ALA A 335 5.89 0.27 26.72
C ALA A 335 5.59 1.71 27.18
N ASP A 336 5.96 2.05 28.42
CA ASP A 336 5.84 3.41 28.96
C ASP A 336 6.72 4.40 28.18
N GLU A 337 7.97 4.03 27.87
CA GLU A 337 8.90 4.84 27.07
C GLU A 337 8.36 5.13 25.66
N MET A 338 7.56 4.20 25.10
CA MET A 338 7.01 4.29 23.75
C MET A 338 5.53 4.68 23.69
N SER A 339 4.93 5.03 24.83
CA SER A 339 3.49 5.36 24.96
C SER A 339 2.56 4.27 24.42
N LEU A 340 2.92 2.99 24.58
CA LEU A 340 2.06 1.86 24.24
C LEU A 340 1.19 1.48 25.44
N TYR A 341 -0.02 2.04 25.49
CA TYR A 341 -0.93 1.83 26.62
C TYR A 341 -1.71 0.51 26.49
N GLN A 342 -1.30 -0.49 27.26
CA GLN A 342 -1.98 -1.77 27.45
C GLN A 342 -1.98 -2.15 28.93
N ASP A 343 -2.85 -3.08 29.35
CA ASP A 343 -2.82 -3.58 30.73
C ASP A 343 -1.67 -4.57 30.99
N GLU A 344 -1.33 -4.79 32.26
CA GLU A 344 -0.22 -5.66 32.65
C GLU A 344 -0.39 -7.10 32.13
N ASP A 345 -1.64 -7.60 32.07
CA ASP A 345 -1.93 -8.95 31.59
C ASP A 345 -1.67 -9.11 30.09
N TYR A 346 -1.77 -8.02 29.31
CA TYR A 346 -1.29 -7.97 27.92
C TYR A 346 0.21 -8.22 27.84
N PHE A 347 1.02 -7.52 28.65
CA PHE A 347 2.48 -7.70 28.63
C PHE A 347 2.92 -9.06 29.17
N LYS A 348 2.19 -9.61 30.14
CA LYS A 348 2.36 -11.01 30.58
C LYS A 348 2.14 -12.00 29.45
N ALA A 349 1.08 -11.81 28.67
CA ALA A 349 0.78 -12.64 27.51
C ALA A 349 1.84 -12.48 26.41
N LEU A 350 2.28 -11.25 26.14
CA LEU A 350 3.38 -10.95 25.20
C LEU A 350 4.65 -11.73 25.55
N VAL A 351 5.10 -11.66 26.81
CA VAL A 351 6.33 -12.34 27.24
C VAL A 351 6.21 -13.85 27.09
N LEU A 352 5.10 -14.43 27.54
CA LEU A 352 4.88 -15.88 27.42
C LEU A 352 4.80 -16.32 25.97
N TYR A 353 4.11 -15.55 25.12
CA TYR A 353 4.01 -15.82 23.69
C TYR A 353 5.39 -15.85 23.07
N GLU A 354 6.18 -14.80 23.27
CA GLU A 354 7.50 -14.70 22.64
C GLU A 354 8.49 -15.75 23.18
N PHE A 355 8.37 -16.16 24.44
CA PHE A 355 9.18 -17.25 25.00
C PHE A 355 8.78 -18.63 24.45
N SER A 356 7.48 -18.89 24.35
CA SER A 356 6.96 -20.18 23.90
C SER A 356 7.23 -20.52 22.43
N VAL A 357 7.72 -19.56 21.64
CA VAL A 357 8.22 -19.82 20.28
C VAL A 357 9.49 -20.69 20.32
N PHE A 358 10.18 -20.75 21.46
CA PHE A 358 11.38 -21.56 21.69
C PHE A 358 11.10 -22.91 22.35
N LEU A 359 9.84 -23.19 22.71
CA LEU A 359 9.39 -24.50 23.21
C LEU A 359 9.03 -25.40 22.02
#